data_AF-A0A502G117-F1
#
_entry.id   AF-A0A502G117-F1
#
_cell.length_a   1.000
_cell.length_b   1.000
_cell.length_c   1.000
_cell.angle_alpha   90.00
_cell.angle_beta   90.00
_cell.angle_gamma   90.00
#
_symmetry.space_group_name_H-M   'P 1'
#
loop_
_entity.id
_entity.type
_entity.pdbx_description
1 polymer ?
#
loop_
_entity_poly.entity_id
_entity_poly.type
_entity_poly.pdbx_seq_one_letter_code
_entity_poly.pdbx_strand_id
1 'polypeptide(L)' 'MGQVLHGSATTTEAIRRAIQHSQESLRGLAKRYGVNPKTVAKWKARGSVTDLPTGPKEPKSTVLSVEEEAIIVAFRRHT' A
#
# COMPACT_ATOMS: atom_id res chain seq x y z
N MET A 1 10.75 -6.89 -5.68
CA MET A 1 11.04 -6.06 -4.50
C MET A 1 10.18 -6.55 -3.35
N GLY A 2 10.73 -6.74 -2.16
CA GLY A 2 9.96 -7.19 -1.00
C GLY A 2 8.91 -6.14 -0.61
N GLN A 3 7.77 -6.59 -0.10
CA GLN A 3 6.75 -5.69 0.43
C GLN A 3 7.31 -4.93 1.63
N VAL A 4 7.42 -3.60 1.53
CA VAL A 4 7.80 -2.75 2.67
C VAL A 4 6.53 -2.42 3.44
N LEU A 5 6.29 -3.17 4.50
CA LEU A 5 5.17 -2.96 5.41
C LEU A 5 5.61 -2.22 6.66
N HIS A 6 4.69 -1.44 7.22
CA HIS A 6 4.85 -0.93 8.58
C HIS A 6 4.95 -2.11 9.57
N GLY A 7 5.77 -1.99 10.62
CA GLY A 7 5.99 -3.08 11.58
C GLY A 7 4.73 -3.59 12.30
N SER A 8 3.70 -2.74 12.39
CA SER A 8 2.38 -3.09 12.96
C SER A 8 1.33 -3.50 11.92
N ALA A 9 1.72 -3.68 10.65
CA ALA A 9 0.77 -4.04 9.59
C ALA A 9 0.29 -5.49 9.74
N THR A 10 -0.98 -5.67 10.09
CA THR A 10 -1.58 -7.01 10.25
C THR A 10 -1.90 -7.70 8.92
N THR A 11 -2.22 -6.92 7.88
CA THR A 11 -2.61 -7.47 6.56
C THR A 11 -1.48 -7.35 5.56
N THR A 12 -0.71 -8.42 5.42
CA THR A 12 0.33 -8.57 4.39
C THR A 12 -0.27 -8.90 3.03
N GLU A 13 0.50 -8.76 1.96
CA GLU A 13 0.07 -9.15 0.61
C GLU A 13 -0.40 -10.61 0.54
N ALA A 14 0.30 -11.52 1.21
CA ALA A 14 -0.07 -12.93 1.28
C ALA A 14 -1.45 -13.13 1.93
N ILE A 15 -1.73 -12.43 3.03
CA ILE A 15 -3.04 -12.49 3.71
C ILE A 15 -4.13 -11.90 2.81
N ARG A 16 -3.87 -10.78 2.14
CA ARG A 16 -4.83 -10.14 1.22
C ARG A 16 -5.18 -11.06 0.05
N ARG A 17 -4.17 -11.73 -0.52
CA ARG A 17 -4.35 -12.74 -1.58
C ARG A 17 -5.18 -13.93 -1.09
N ALA A 18 -4.88 -14.43 0.12
CA ALA A 18 -5.66 -15.50 0.73
C ALA A 18 -7.13 -15.11 0.96
N ILE A 19 -7.38 -13.86 1.38
CA ILE A 19 -8.74 -13.33 1.55
C ILE A 19 -9.49 -13.26 0.22
N GLN A 20 -8.84 -12.80 -0.85
CA GLN A 20 -9.47 -12.67 -2.17
C GLN A 20 -9.89 -14.01 -2.77
N HIS A 21 -9.04 -15.04 -2.66
CA HIS A 21 -9.32 -16.35 -3.26
C HIS A 21 -10.19 -17.25 -2.37
N SER A 22 -10.48 -16.85 -1.14
CA SER A 22 -11.25 -17.69 -0.21
C SER A 22 -12.76 -17.60 -0.44
N GLN A 23 -13.43 -18.76 -0.41
CA GLN A 23 -14.89 -18.90 -0.39
C GLN A 23 -15.47 -18.89 1.04
N GLU A 24 -14.62 -18.82 2.06
CA GLU A 24 -15.07 -18.73 3.45
C GLU A 24 -15.90 -17.47 3.72
N SER A 25 -16.72 -17.54 4.77
CA SER A 25 -17.50 -16.39 5.24
C SER A 25 -16.57 -15.27 5.74
N LEU A 26 -17.05 -14.01 5.64
CA LEU A 26 -16.30 -12.85 6.14
C LEU A 26 -15.95 -12.96 7.63
N ARG A 27 -16.86 -13.52 8.44
CA ARG A 27 -16.64 -13.73 9.88
C ARG A 27 -15.58 -14.80 10.16
N GLY A 28 -15.53 -15.87 9.37
CA GLY A 28 -14.51 -16.92 9.49
C GLY A 28 -13.10 -16.37 9.24
N LEU A 29 -12.93 -15.66 8.12
CA LEU A 29 -11.67 -15.03 7.76
C LEU A 29 -11.25 -13.94 8.77
N ALA A 30 -12.21 -13.14 9.25
CA ALA A 30 -11.96 -12.14 10.28
C ALA A 30 -11.41 -12.76 11.57
N LYS A 31 -12.02 -13.86 12.03
CA LYS A 31 -11.56 -14.60 13.22
C LYS A 31 -10.16 -15.20 13.00
N ARG A 32 -9.93 -15.81 11.83
CA ARG A 32 -8.65 -16.48 11.49
C ARG A 32 -7.48 -15.50 11.46
N TYR A 33 -7.66 -14.33 10.85
CA TYR A 33 -6.59 -13.33 10.69
C TYR A 33 -6.60 -12.24 11.76
N GLY A 34 -7.52 -12.29 12.74
CA GLY A 34 -7.61 -11.29 13.80
C GLY A 34 -7.93 -9.88 13.31
N VAL A 35 -8.71 -9.76 12.22
CA VAL A 35 -9.04 -8.47 11.59
C VAL A 35 -10.54 -8.21 11.63
N ASN A 36 -10.93 -6.94 11.50
CA ASN A 36 -12.35 -6.57 11.40
C ASN A 36 -12.98 -7.20 10.13
N PRO A 37 -14.21 -7.77 10.19
CA PRO A 37 -14.93 -8.26 9.00
C PRO A 37 -15.04 -7.22 7.87
N LYS A 38 -15.10 -5.92 8.18
CA LYS A 38 -15.08 -4.84 7.18
C LYS A 38 -13.78 -4.83 6.37
N THR A 39 -12.65 -5.15 6.99
CA THR A 39 -11.34 -5.26 6.33
C THR A 39 -11.33 -6.43 5.35
N VAL A 40 -11.91 -7.57 5.74
CA VAL A 40 -12.05 -8.75 4.86
C VAL A 40 -12.93 -8.39 3.66
N ALA A 41 -14.10 -7.79 3.90
CA ALA A 41 -15.02 -7.38 2.84
C ALA A 41 -14.34 -6.41 1.85
N LYS A 42 -13.61 -5.41 2.38
CA LYS A 42 -12.84 -4.46 1.57
C LYS A 42 -11.83 -5.18 0.68
N TRP A 43 -11.01 -6.08 1.24
CA TRP A 43 -9.99 -6.79 0.46
C TRP A 43 -10.56 -7.73 -0.59
N LYS A 44 -11.69 -8.41 -0.29
CA LYS A 44 -12.38 -9.28 -1.24
C LYS A 44 -12.90 -8.52 -2.46
N ALA A 45 -13.30 -7.26 -2.29
CA ALA A 45 -13.81 -6.39 -3.36
C ALA A 45 -12.72 -5.66 -4.16
N ARG A 46 -11.45 -5.63 -3.70
CA ARG A 46 -10.37 -4.95 -4.43
C ARG A 46 -9.89 -5.77 -5.61
N GLY A 47 -9.48 -5.09 -6.69
CA GLY A 47 -8.87 -5.73 -7.86
C GLY A 47 -7.36 -6.02 -7.73
N SER A 48 -6.69 -5.49 -6.69
CA SER A 48 -5.27 -5.75 -6.44
C SER A 48 -4.98 -5.86 -4.95
N VAL A 49 -3.95 -6.65 -4.62
CA VAL A 49 -3.40 -6.85 -3.27
C VAL A 49 -2.15 -6.01 -3.00
N THR A 50 -1.55 -5.47 -4.06
CA THR A 50 -0.30 -4.70 -3.99
C THR A 50 -0.57 -3.32 -3.41
N ASP A 51 0.36 -2.81 -2.61
CA ASP A 51 0.34 -1.42 -2.19
C ASP A 51 0.66 -0.53 -3.39
N LEU A 52 -0.11 0.55 -3.53
CA LEU A 52 0.11 1.54 -4.57
C LEU A 52 0.86 2.74 -3.98
N PRO A 53 1.73 3.39 -4.77
CA PRO A 53 2.36 4.63 -4.34
C PRO A 53 1.27 5.63 -3.96
N THR A 54 1.44 6.25 -2.80
CA THR A 54 0.55 7.31 -2.34
C THR A 54 1.12 8.65 -2.79
N GLY A 55 0.27 9.52 -3.32
CA GLY A 55 0.65 10.87 -3.73
C GLY A 55 0.40 11.15 -5.22
N PRO A 56 0.88 12.31 -5.72
CA PRO A 56 0.76 12.69 -7.11
C PRO A 56 1.45 11.68 -8.04
N LYS A 57 0.87 11.46 -9.23
CA LYS A 57 1.51 10.63 -10.28
C LYS A 57 2.85 11.21 -10.71
N GLU A 58 2.92 12.52 -10.79
CA GLU A 58 4.13 13.29 -11.07
C GLU A 58 4.49 14.07 -9.81
N PRO A 59 5.36 13.53 -8.94
CA PRO A 59 5.82 14.25 -7.77
C PRO A 59 6.68 15.43 -8.21
N LYS A 60 6.20 16.64 -7.89
CA LYS A 60 6.91 17.90 -8.15
C LYS A 60 6.60 18.91 -7.06
N SER A 61 7.48 19.88 -6.89
CA SER A 61 7.25 21.00 -5.98
C SER A 61 6.06 21.84 -6.46
N THR A 62 5.24 22.29 -5.51
CA THR A 62 4.19 23.29 -5.77
C THR A 62 4.69 24.72 -5.59
N VAL A 63 5.94 24.90 -5.13
CA VAL A 63 6.51 26.20 -4.77
C VAL A 63 7.72 26.56 -5.63
N LEU A 64 8.52 25.56 -6.03
CA LEU A 64 9.75 25.76 -6.79
C LEU A 64 9.49 25.66 -8.29
N SER A 65 10.32 26.35 -9.07
CA SER A 65 10.42 26.07 -10.50
C SER A 65 11.03 24.68 -10.74
N VAL A 66 10.89 24.17 -11.98
CA VAL A 66 11.43 22.86 -12.37
C VAL A 66 12.96 22.85 -12.26
N GLU A 67 13.60 23.97 -12.59
CA GLU A 67 15.06 24.13 -12.53
C GLU A 67 15.56 24.15 -11.08
N GLU A 68 14.89 24.90 -10.19
CA GLU A 68 15.22 24.95 -8.77
C GLU A 68 15.09 23.57 -8.11
N GLU A 69 13.99 22.85 -8.39
CA GLU A 69 13.79 21.48 -7.92
C GLU A 69 14.87 20.54 -8.47
N ALA A 70 15.22 20.66 -9.75
CA ALA A 70 16.25 19.83 -10.39
C ALA A 70 17.62 20.01 -9.73
N ILE A 71 18.01 21.25 -9.41
CA ILE A 71 19.28 21.55 -8.71
C ILE A 71 19.31 20.88 -7.33
N ILE A 72 18.24 21.02 -6.55
CA ILE A 72 18.15 20.42 -5.20
C ILE A 72 18.19 18.89 -5.26
N VAL A 73 17.44 18.29 -6.20
CA VAL A 73 17.42 16.82 -6.39
C VAL A 73 18.80 16.32 -6.83
N ALA A 74 19.47 17.02 -7.74
CA ALA A 74 20.82 16.68 -8.16
C ALA A 74 21.79 16.75 -6.97
N PHE A 75 21.76 17.84 -6.19
CA PHE A 75 22.61 18.00 -5.01
C PHE A 75 22.43 16.85 -4.01
N ARG A 76 21.18 16.54 -3.61
CA ARG A 76 20.86 15.44 -2.67
C ARG A 76 21.29 14.05 -3.15
N ARG A 77 21.49 13.84 -4.45
CA ARG A 77 21.96 12.56 -5.00
C ARG A 77 23.48 12.41 -4.92
N HIS A 78 24.21 13.53 -4.83
CA HIS A 78 25.69 13.56 -4.89
C HIS A 78 26.35 13.88 -3.55
N THR A 79 25.55 14.17 -2.52
CA THR A 79 25.97 14.33 -1.12
C THR A 79 25.24 13.32 -0.25
#